data_AF-A0A7S4VJX0-F1
#
_entry.id   AF-A0A7S4VJX0-F1
#
_cell.length_a   1.000
_cell.length_b   1.000
_cell.length_c   1.000
_cell.angle_alpha   90.00
_cell.angle_beta   90.00
_cell.angle_gamma   90.00
#
_symmetry.space_group_name_H-M   'P 1'
#
loop_
_entity.id
_entity.type
_entity.pdbx_description
1 polymer ?
#
loop_
_entity_poly.entity_id
_entity_poly.type
_entity_poly.pdbx_seq_one_letter_code
_entity_poly.pdbx_strand_id
1 'polypeptide(L)'
;MHTFVDPTGCHTLISARNGEVYYLHSTSRNVKKLKGFGPNVDGSASFTPGKAAGDIISGKGKSGAGDKAQVGLTPGTYLTAVGWDKDQGTEGSTKRILLGNSSGELYEYALARTNADASSEASDAAADFNDGPILLHKLNSSESVGMTESGASVTGVHFEYLTNPVSSAPNMPLPSS
;
A
#
# COMPACT_ATOMS: atom_id res chain seq x y z
N MET A 1 8.40 -5.77 -12.08
CA MET A 1 7.26 -6.24 -11.28
C MET A 1 7.78 -6.45 -9.88
N HIS A 2 7.05 -5.99 -8.87
CA HIS A 2 7.38 -6.19 -7.46
C HIS A 2 6.28 -7.00 -6.79
N THR A 3 6.67 -7.90 -5.90
CA THR A 3 5.76 -8.70 -5.08
C THR A 3 6.11 -8.48 -3.63
N PHE A 4 5.11 -8.10 -2.84
CA PHE A 4 5.24 -7.83 -1.42
C PHE A 4 4.32 -8.79 -0.68
N VAL A 5 4.89 -9.53 0.27
CA VAL A 5 4.15 -10.45 1.13
C VAL A 5 4.24 -9.90 2.54
N ASP A 6 3.14 -9.90 3.27
CA ASP A 6 3.14 -9.48 4.65
C ASP A 6 3.83 -10.51 5.56
N PRO A 7 4.22 -10.14 6.80
CA PRO A 7 4.88 -11.05 7.72
C PRO A 7 4.08 -12.32 8.04
N THR A 8 2.74 -12.28 7.97
CA THR A 8 1.89 -13.46 8.22
C THR A 8 1.80 -14.40 7.01
N GLY A 9 2.18 -13.94 5.82
CA GLY A 9 2.02 -14.68 4.57
C GLY A 9 0.58 -14.75 4.05
N CYS A 10 -0.38 -14.05 4.68
CA CYS A 10 -1.79 -14.07 4.28
C CYS A 10 -2.12 -13.02 3.23
N HIS A 11 -1.34 -11.95 3.15
CA HIS A 11 -1.58 -10.80 2.28
C HIS A 11 -0.44 -10.64 1.28
N THR A 12 -0.79 -10.62 -0.01
CA THR A 12 0.16 -10.40 -1.09
C THR A 12 -0.28 -9.20 -1.92
N LEU A 13 0.64 -8.27 -2.14
CA LEU A 13 0.51 -7.16 -3.09
C LEU A 13 1.44 -7.40 -4.27
N ILE A 14 0.93 -7.20 -5.48
CA ILE A 14 1.69 -7.33 -6.73
C ILE A 14 1.61 -5.99 -7.46
N SER A 15 2.76 -5.37 -7.70
CA SER A 15 2.85 -4.11 -8.44
C SER A 15 3.49 -4.31 -9.81
N ALA A 16 2.77 -3.87 -10.84
CA ALA A 16 3.23 -3.84 -12.22
C ALA A 16 3.85 -2.47 -12.56
N ARG A 17 4.73 -2.44 -13.56
CA ARG A 17 5.46 -1.21 -13.97
C ARG A 17 4.56 -0.16 -14.62
N ASN A 18 3.37 -0.54 -15.07
CA ASN A 18 2.36 0.37 -15.60
C ASN A 18 1.53 1.05 -14.50
N GLY A 19 1.90 0.86 -13.23
CA GLY A 19 1.23 1.44 -12.06
C GLY A 19 0.06 0.62 -11.54
N GLU A 20 -0.32 -0.48 -12.21
CA GLU A 20 -1.35 -1.38 -11.69
C GLU A 20 -0.86 -2.09 -10.43
N VAL A 21 -1.78 -2.24 -9.48
CA VAL A 21 -1.55 -3.00 -8.25
C VAL A 21 -2.67 -4.00 -8.07
N TYR A 22 -2.27 -5.21 -7.73
CA TYR A 22 -3.16 -6.30 -7.45
C TYR A 22 -2.96 -6.78 -6.02
N TYR A 23 -4.02 -7.31 -5.45
CA TYR A 23 -4.05 -7.87 -4.11
C TYR A 23 -4.56 -9.30 -4.18
N LEU A 24 -3.91 -10.16 -3.40
CA LEU A 24 -4.30 -11.54 -3.20
C LEU A 24 -4.26 -11.85 -1.71
N HIS A 25 -5.33 -12.48 -1.23
CA HIS A 25 -5.42 -13.02 0.12
C HIS A 25 -5.26 -14.53 0.08
N SER A 26 -4.64 -15.15 1.08
CA SER A 26 -4.40 -16.60 1.14
C SER A 26 -5.68 -17.44 1.02
N THR A 27 -6.80 -16.96 1.58
CA THR A 27 -8.11 -17.62 1.50
C THR A 27 -8.88 -17.30 0.22
N SER A 28 -8.41 -16.33 -0.58
CA SER A 28 -9.05 -15.96 -1.85
C SER A 28 -8.37 -16.67 -3.02
N ARG A 29 -9.17 -17.19 -3.95
CA ARG A 29 -8.65 -17.78 -5.20
C ARG A 29 -8.49 -16.78 -6.33
N ASN A 30 -9.01 -15.56 -6.14
CA ASN A 30 -9.08 -14.55 -7.19
C ASN A 30 -8.17 -13.38 -6.85
N VAL A 31 -7.26 -13.07 -7.77
CA VAL A 31 -6.46 -11.85 -7.71
C VAL A 31 -7.35 -10.66 -7.98
N LYS A 32 -7.35 -9.67 -7.08
CA LYS A 32 -8.18 -8.46 -7.20
C LYS A 32 -7.31 -7.27 -7.59
N LYS A 33 -7.69 -6.55 -8.66
CA LYS A 33 -7.07 -5.27 -9.00
C LYS A 33 -7.52 -4.19 -8.00
N LEU A 34 -6.57 -3.45 -7.46
CA LEU A 34 -6.82 -2.34 -6.55
C LEU A 34 -7.22 -1.10 -7.34
N LYS A 35 -8.38 -0.52 -7.01
CA LYS A 35 -8.90 0.68 -7.68
C LYS A 35 -7.94 1.87 -7.50
N GLY A 36 -7.82 2.70 -8.52
CA GLY A 36 -6.91 3.86 -8.59
C GLY A 36 -5.45 3.55 -8.86
N PHE A 37 -5.05 2.28 -8.93
CA PHE A 37 -3.69 1.92 -9.31
C PHE A 37 -3.64 1.57 -10.80
N GLY A 38 -2.92 2.39 -11.56
CA GLY A 38 -2.71 2.21 -13.00
C GLY A 38 -3.96 2.48 -13.85
N PRO A 39 -3.83 2.33 -15.19
CA PRO A 39 -4.96 2.46 -16.11
C PRO A 39 -5.94 1.30 -15.91
N ASN A 40 -7.25 1.57 -16.00
CA ASN A 40 -8.32 0.58 -16.06
C ASN A 40 -8.23 -0.26 -17.34
N VAL A 41 -9.04 -1.32 -17.42
CA VAL A 41 -9.07 -2.23 -18.58
C VAL A 41 -9.47 -1.54 -19.90
N ASP A 42 -10.18 -0.42 -19.82
CA ASP A 42 -10.57 0.43 -20.95
C ASP A 42 -9.51 1.49 -21.29
N GLY A 43 -8.36 1.49 -20.59
CA GLY A 43 -7.29 2.48 -20.73
C GLY A 43 -7.55 3.79 -19.98
N SER A 44 -8.73 3.99 -19.37
CA SER A 44 -9.00 5.17 -18.55
C SER A 44 -8.18 5.15 -17.27
N ALA A 45 -7.75 6.30 -16.75
CA ALA A 45 -7.10 6.37 -15.44
C ALA A 45 -8.01 7.12 -14.46
N SER A 46 -8.50 6.43 -13.42
CA SER A 46 -9.18 7.09 -12.31
C SER A 46 -8.16 7.45 -11.25
N PHE A 47 -7.51 8.61 -11.38
CA PHE A 47 -6.64 9.15 -10.35
C PHE A 47 -7.36 10.26 -9.60
N THR A 48 -7.57 10.08 -8.29
CA THR A 48 -8.00 11.17 -7.41
C THR A 48 -6.83 11.49 -6.49
N PRO A 49 -6.12 12.62 -6.70
CA PRO A 49 -5.04 13.02 -5.82
C PRO A 49 -5.55 13.14 -4.39
N GLY A 50 -4.73 12.72 -3.43
CA GLY A 50 -5.07 12.85 -2.02
C GLY A 50 -5.04 14.28 -1.58
N LYS A 51 -5.94 14.63 -0.67
CA LYS A 51 -5.79 15.84 0.14
C LYS A 51 -4.67 15.64 1.16
N ALA A 52 -3.93 16.69 1.47
CA ALA A 52 -2.98 16.63 2.57
C ALA A 52 -3.73 16.38 3.89
N ALA A 53 -3.11 15.71 4.85
CA ALA A 53 -3.71 15.43 6.16
C ALA A 53 -4.11 16.73 6.87
N GLY A 54 -3.35 17.81 6.67
CA GLY A 54 -3.71 19.14 7.15
C GLY A 54 -5.05 19.64 6.62
N ASP A 55 -5.42 19.31 5.38
CA ASP A 55 -6.69 19.73 4.77
C ASP A 55 -7.88 18.93 5.31
N ILE A 56 -7.65 17.66 5.66
CA ILE A 56 -8.66 16.79 6.28
C ILE A 56 -8.88 17.19 7.75
N ILE A 57 -7.79 17.42 8.49
CA ILE A 57 -7.82 17.73 9.93
C ILE A 57 -8.32 19.15 10.18
N SER A 58 -7.99 20.11 9.31
CA SER A 58 -8.35 21.52 9.54
C SER A 58 -9.84 21.81 9.38
N GLY A 59 -10.66 20.88 8.87
CA GLY A 59 -12.11 21.03 8.71
C GLY A 59 -12.54 22.27 7.90
N LYS A 60 -11.58 22.96 7.27
CA LYS A 60 -11.79 24.23 6.56
C LYS A 60 -12.38 24.02 5.16
N GLY A 61 -12.37 22.79 4.66
CA GLY A 61 -13.24 22.38 3.57
C GLY A 61 -14.56 21.91 4.16
N LYS A 62 -15.69 22.56 3.83
CA LYS A 62 -17.02 22.01 4.09
C LYS A 62 -17.05 20.58 3.52
N SER A 63 -16.97 19.58 4.38
CA SER A 63 -17.11 18.17 4.04
C SER A 63 -18.56 17.91 3.67
N GLY A 64 -18.93 18.29 2.43
CA GLY A 64 -20.09 17.70 1.79
C GLY A 64 -19.90 16.19 1.72
N ALA A 65 -21.01 15.44 1.68
CA ALA A 65 -21.08 13.97 1.69
C ALA A 65 -20.42 13.27 0.46
N GLY A 66 -19.28 13.77 -0.02
CA GLY A 66 -18.55 13.29 -1.18
C GLY A 66 -17.07 13.66 -1.14
N ASP A 67 -16.47 13.79 0.05
CA ASP A 67 -15.01 13.86 0.17
C ASP A 67 -14.44 12.50 -0.20
N LYS A 68 -14.19 12.34 -1.50
CA LYS A 68 -13.75 11.09 -2.09
C LYS A 68 -12.42 10.72 -1.43
N ALA A 69 -12.42 9.59 -0.72
CA ALA A 69 -11.20 8.96 -0.27
C ALA A 69 -10.18 8.97 -1.41
N GLN A 70 -8.93 9.28 -1.10
CA GLN A 70 -7.88 9.26 -2.10
C GLN A 70 -7.88 7.89 -2.76
N VAL A 71 -7.80 7.87 -4.10
CA VAL A 71 -7.70 6.62 -4.84
C VAL A 71 -6.53 6.75 -5.80
N GLY A 72 -5.47 5.99 -5.51
CA GLY A 72 -4.37 5.78 -6.43
C GLY A 72 -3.05 6.50 -6.15
N LEU A 73 -2.02 6.07 -6.88
CA LEU A 73 -0.68 6.68 -6.89
C LEU A 73 -0.59 7.77 -7.94
N THR A 74 0.44 8.62 -7.82
CA THR A 74 0.83 9.56 -8.87
C THR A 74 0.91 8.85 -10.23
N PRO A 75 0.24 9.36 -11.29
CA PRO A 75 0.24 8.74 -12.60
C PRO A 75 1.66 8.49 -13.14
N GLY A 76 1.88 7.35 -13.77
CA GLY A 76 3.19 6.95 -14.30
C GLY A 76 4.17 6.40 -13.25
N THR A 77 3.76 6.30 -11.99
CA THR A 77 4.56 5.68 -10.92
C THR A 77 4.06 4.27 -10.60
N TYR A 78 4.91 3.47 -9.95
CA TYR A 78 4.57 2.13 -9.48
C TYR A 78 5.13 1.89 -8.08
N LEU A 79 4.60 0.89 -7.36
CA LEU A 79 5.08 0.59 -6.01
C LEU A 79 6.45 -0.09 -6.06
N THR A 80 7.36 0.40 -5.22
CA THR A 80 8.72 -0.10 -5.07
C THR A 80 8.99 -0.61 -3.66
N ALA A 81 8.22 -0.14 -2.67
CA ALA A 81 8.35 -0.56 -1.28
C ALA A 81 6.99 -0.66 -0.59
N VAL A 82 6.88 -1.59 0.36
CA VAL A 82 5.75 -1.71 1.28
C VAL A 82 6.28 -1.90 2.70
N GLY A 83 5.82 -1.07 3.63
CA GLY A 83 6.04 -1.22 5.06
C GLY A 83 4.80 -1.79 5.72
N TRP A 84 4.90 -3.00 6.26
CA TRP A 84 3.83 -3.63 7.01
C TRP A 84 3.92 -3.27 8.49
N ASP A 85 2.78 -3.02 9.12
CA ASP A 85 2.71 -2.93 10.58
C ASP A 85 2.79 -4.35 11.18
N LYS A 86 3.96 -4.71 11.68
CA LYS A 86 4.21 -6.05 12.25
C LYS A 86 3.40 -6.34 13.50
N ASP A 87 3.05 -5.30 14.27
CA ASP A 87 2.46 -5.45 15.60
C ASP A 87 0.93 -5.46 15.51
N GLN A 88 0.36 -4.82 14.49
CA GLN A 88 -1.09 -4.79 14.29
C GLN A 88 -1.61 -5.63 13.11
N GLY A 89 -0.73 -6.12 12.24
CA GLY A 89 -1.09 -7.03 11.16
C GLY A 89 -1.67 -8.35 11.69
N THR A 90 -2.80 -8.78 11.15
CA THR A 90 -3.42 -10.08 11.45
C THR A 90 -3.77 -10.79 10.15
N GLU A 91 -4.04 -12.09 10.19
CA GLU A 91 -4.50 -12.85 9.01
C GLU A 91 -5.76 -12.25 8.36
N GLY A 92 -6.56 -11.50 9.13
CA GLY A 92 -7.77 -10.86 8.63
C GLY A 92 -7.57 -9.44 8.12
N SER A 93 -6.46 -8.78 8.43
CA SER A 93 -6.27 -7.36 8.15
C SER A 93 -4.79 -6.96 8.14
N THR A 94 -4.39 -6.26 7.09
CA THR A 94 -3.08 -5.61 7.02
C THR A 94 -2.96 -4.38 7.90
N LYS A 95 -4.07 -3.92 8.50
CA LYS A 95 -4.21 -2.59 9.11
C LYS A 95 -3.65 -1.50 8.18
N ARG A 96 -3.05 -0.46 8.76
CA ARG A 96 -2.39 0.59 8.00
C ARG A 96 -1.02 0.10 7.56
N ILE A 97 -0.72 0.31 6.29
CA ILE A 97 0.55 -0.02 5.67
C ILE A 97 1.13 1.24 5.03
N LEU A 98 2.45 1.27 4.91
CA LEU A 98 3.15 2.32 4.19
C LEU A 98 3.47 1.83 2.78
N LEU A 99 3.23 2.66 1.78
CA LEU A 99 3.53 2.39 0.38
C LEU A 99 4.56 3.40 -0.10
N GLY A 100 5.66 2.93 -0.68
CA GLY A 100 6.65 3.75 -1.37
C GLY A 100 6.56 3.51 -2.88
N ASN A 101 6.59 4.59 -3.67
CA ASN A 101 6.58 4.50 -5.13
C ASN A 101 7.94 4.79 -5.78
N SER A 102 8.01 4.61 -7.09
CA SER A 102 9.20 4.85 -7.93
C SER A 102 9.69 6.30 -7.95
N SER A 103 8.87 7.25 -7.52
CA SER A 103 9.23 8.68 -7.42
C SER A 103 9.72 9.06 -6.01
N GLY A 104 9.80 8.12 -5.07
CA GLY A 104 10.17 8.38 -3.68
C GLY A 104 9.03 8.99 -2.85
N GLU A 105 7.79 8.93 -3.34
CA GLU A 105 6.61 9.37 -2.58
C GLU A 105 6.18 8.28 -1.61
N LEU A 106 5.80 8.69 -0.40
CA LEU A 106 5.31 7.79 0.65
C LEU A 106 3.82 8.00 0.85
N TYR A 107 3.08 6.91 0.97
CA TYR A 107 1.66 6.93 1.25
C TYR A 107 1.31 6.03 2.42
N GLU A 108 0.31 6.44 3.19
CA GLU A 108 -0.37 5.59 4.15
C GLU A 108 -1.60 4.98 3.49
N TYR A 109 -1.78 3.67 3.65
CA TYR A 109 -2.81 2.89 2.98
C TYR A 109 -3.48 1.93 3.94
N ALA A 110 -4.77 1.70 3.81
CA ALA A 110 -5.47 0.68 4.57
C ALA A 110 -6.40 -0.14 3.67
N LEU A 111 -6.32 -1.46 3.80
CA LEU A 111 -7.33 -2.37 3.30
C LEU A 111 -8.45 -2.44 4.34
N ALA A 112 -9.39 -1.49 4.26
CA ALA A 112 -10.57 -1.52 5.10
C ALA A 112 -11.46 -2.69 4.65
N ARG A 113 -11.79 -3.59 5.59
CA ARG A 113 -13.04 -4.35 5.48
C ARG A 113 -14.11 -3.45 6.04
N THR A 114 -15.08 -3.03 5.23
CA THR A 114 -16.30 -2.49 5.83
C THR A 114 -16.99 -3.62 6.55
N ASN A 115 -17.14 -3.46 7.87
CA ASN A 115 -18.03 -4.29 8.66
C ASN A 115 -19.48 -3.87 8.36
N ALA A 116 -19.89 -3.90 7.09
CA ALA A 116 -21.25 -3.57 6.68
C ALA A 116 -22.27 -4.60 7.19
N ASP A 117 -21.82 -5.74 7.73
CA ASP A 117 -22.68 -6.78 8.28
C ASP A 117 -22.21 -7.23 9.67
N ALA A 118 -22.45 -6.40 10.68
CA ALA A 118 -22.61 -6.89 12.06
C ALA A 118 -24.08 -7.20 12.39
N SER A 119 -24.98 -7.18 11.39
CA SER A 119 -26.41 -7.42 11.59
C SER A 119 -27.12 -8.18 10.47
N SER A 120 -26.44 -8.93 9.61
CA SER A 120 -27.13 -9.86 8.70
C SER A 120 -26.52 -11.26 8.77
N GLU A 121 -27.37 -12.22 9.14
CA GLU A 121 -27.02 -13.63 9.22
C GLU A 121 -26.76 -14.22 7.83
N ALA A 122 -25.69 -15.02 7.75
CA ALA A 122 -25.48 -16.13 6.82
C ALA A 122 -25.83 -15.90 5.33
N SER A 123 -24.80 -15.60 4.52
CA SER A 123 -24.60 -16.36 3.29
C SER A 123 -23.11 -16.56 3.01
N ASP A 124 -22.71 -17.81 2.80
CA ASP A 124 -21.35 -18.27 2.46
C ASP A 124 -20.88 -17.82 1.04
N ALA A 125 -21.27 -16.64 0.61
CA ALA A 125 -20.85 -16.05 -0.65
C ALA A 125 -19.67 -15.11 -0.39
N ALA A 126 -18.46 -15.64 -0.57
CA ALA A 126 -17.19 -14.93 -0.77
C ALA A 126 -17.26 -13.42 -0.46
N ALA A 127 -17.11 -13.05 0.82
CA ALA A 127 -17.15 -11.68 1.31
C ALA A 127 -16.44 -10.74 0.32
N ASP A 128 -17.25 -10.05 -0.46
CA ASP A 128 -16.76 -9.23 -1.53
C ASP A 128 -16.21 -7.96 -0.86
N PHE A 129 -14.89 -7.83 -0.82
CA PHE A 129 -14.17 -6.59 -0.50
C PHE A 129 -14.54 -5.48 -1.52
N ASN A 130 -15.83 -5.15 -1.61
CA ASN A 130 -16.39 -4.16 -2.53
C ASN A 130 -16.09 -2.74 -2.05
N ASP A 131 -15.87 -2.56 -0.76
CA ASP A 131 -15.20 -1.38 -0.23
C ASP A 131 -13.72 -1.54 -0.49
N GLY A 132 -13.36 -1.07 -1.69
CA GLY A 132 -12.02 -1.10 -2.19
C GLY A 132 -11.03 -0.43 -1.22
N PRO A 133 -9.74 -0.64 -1.49
CA PRO A 133 -8.69 -0.03 -0.68
C PRO A 133 -8.89 1.47 -0.47
N ILE A 134 -8.64 1.92 0.76
CA ILE A 134 -8.66 3.34 1.09
C ILE A 134 -7.21 3.79 1.19
N LEU A 135 -6.76 4.59 0.21
CA LEU A 135 -5.52 5.32 0.35
C LEU A 135 -5.81 6.48 1.30
N LEU A 136 -5.07 6.50 2.41
CA LEU A 136 -5.37 7.41 3.51
C LEU A 136 -4.65 8.74 3.30
N HIS A 137 -3.38 8.74 2.90
CA HIS A 137 -2.58 9.97 2.88
C HIS A 137 -1.27 9.90 2.09
N LYS A 138 -0.81 11.03 1.51
CA LYS A 138 0.56 11.23 1.00
C LYS A 138 1.42 11.93 2.06
N LEU A 139 2.43 11.23 2.60
CA LEU A 139 3.17 11.67 3.79
C LEU A 139 4.24 12.74 3.52
N ASN A 140 4.78 12.84 2.30
CA ASN A 140 5.90 13.72 1.97
C ASN A 140 5.58 14.79 0.92
N SER A 141 4.38 15.37 0.93
CA SER A 141 4.09 16.51 0.05
C SER A 141 4.94 17.72 0.47
N SER A 142 6.00 18.01 -0.27
CA SER A 142 6.85 19.18 -0.07
C SER A 142 6.21 20.50 -0.56
N GLU A 143 4.91 20.50 -0.87
CA GLU A 143 4.15 21.71 -1.24
C GLU A 143 3.80 22.53 0.00
N SER A 144 4.80 23.06 0.70
CA SER A 144 4.62 24.19 1.61
C SER A 144 5.57 25.32 1.20
N VAL A 145 5.14 26.07 0.18
CA VAL A 145 5.71 27.37 -0.16
C VAL A 145 5.30 28.35 0.96
N GLY A 146 6.23 28.56 1.91
CA GLY A 146 6.16 29.66 2.88
C GLY A 146 5.37 29.36 4.16
N MET A 147 6.04 29.58 5.29
CA MET A 147 5.54 29.55 6.67
C MET A 147 5.53 28.19 7.39
N THR A 148 6.49 28.07 8.32
CA THR A 148 6.58 27.17 9.48
C THR A 148 6.44 25.68 9.21
N GLU A 149 7.60 25.07 8.99
CA GLU A 149 7.83 23.63 8.86
C GLU A 149 7.17 22.82 9.99
N SER A 150 6.04 22.19 9.68
CA SER A 150 5.64 20.93 10.31
C SER A 150 5.65 19.87 9.21
N GLY A 151 6.85 19.54 8.73
CA GLY A 151 7.02 18.34 7.93
C GLY A 151 6.66 17.15 8.81
N ALA A 152 5.71 16.32 8.38
CA ALA A 152 5.43 15.05 9.05
C ALA A 152 6.66 14.14 8.86
N SER A 153 7.64 14.23 9.76
CA SER A 153 8.75 13.29 9.79
C SER A 153 8.21 11.95 10.27
N VAL A 154 8.19 10.96 9.39
CA VAL A 154 7.94 9.58 9.81
C VAL A 154 9.19 9.09 10.53
N THR A 155 9.26 9.29 11.84
CA THR A 155 10.34 8.77 12.69
C THR A 155 9.99 7.33 13.09
N GLY A 156 10.97 6.42 13.05
CA GLY A 156 10.79 5.04 13.52
C GLY A 156 10.67 3.97 12.42
N VAL A 157 10.84 4.33 11.14
CA VAL A 157 11.00 3.32 10.08
C VAL A 157 12.43 2.79 10.13
N HIS A 158 12.60 1.61 10.73
CA HIS A 158 13.86 0.90 10.77
C HIS A 158 13.98 0.00 9.54
N PHE A 159 14.88 0.34 8.62
CA PHE A 159 15.21 -0.50 7.48
C PHE A 159 16.35 -1.44 7.88
N GLU A 160 16.03 -2.72 8.08
CA GLU A 160 17.06 -3.75 8.23
C GLU A 160 17.41 -4.29 6.85
N TYR A 161 18.61 -3.96 6.37
CA TYR A 161 19.15 -4.59 5.17
C TYR A 161 19.57 -6.01 5.53
N LEU A 162 18.81 -7.01 5.10
CA LEU A 162 19.25 -8.39 5.11
C LEU A 162 20.37 -8.55 4.07
N THR A 163 21.62 -8.36 4.50
CA THR A 163 22.77 -8.80 3.71
C THR A 163 22.76 -10.33 3.73
N ASN A 164 22.47 -10.96 2.58
CA ASN A 164 22.74 -12.38 2.43
C ASN A 164 24.23 -12.60 2.76
N PRO A 165 24.58 -13.43 3.76
CA PRO A 165 25.97 -13.77 3.98
C PRO A 165 26.46 -14.41 2.68
N VAL A 166 27.44 -13.77 2.04
CA VAL A 166 28.18 -14.37 0.94
C VAL A 166 28.81 -15.62 1.55
N SER A 167 28.23 -16.79 1.27
CA SER A 167 28.81 -18.07 1.59
C SER A 167 30.20 -18.09 0.94
N SER A 168 31.24 -17.89 1.75
CA SER A 168 32.61 -18.09 1.32
C SER A 168 32.73 -19.55 0.96
N ALA A 169 32.69 -19.85 -0.34
CA ALA A 169 32.86 -21.21 -0.82
C ALA A 169 34.18 -21.77 -0.23
N PRO A 170 34.17 -22.98 0.34
CA PRO A 170 35.38 -23.59 0.85
C PRO A 170 36.38 -23.75 -0.31
N ASN A 171 37.59 -23.27 -0.09
CA ASN A 171 38.68 -23.33 -1.05
C ASN A 171 39.03 -24.81 -1.29
N MET A 172 38.56 -25.39 -2.40
CA MET A 172 38.84 -26.77 -2.76
C MET A 172 40.29 -26.89 -3.26
N PRO A 173 41.12 -27.76 -2.65
CA PRO A 173 42.48 -27.98 -3.12
C PRO A 173 42.47 -28.61 -4.52
N LEU A 174 43.31 -28.09 -5.41
CA LEU A 174 43.50 -28.62 -6.76
C LEU A 174 44.16 -30.01 -6.71
N PRO A 175 43.76 -30.95 -7.58
CA PRO A 175 44.38 -32.26 -7.65
C PRO A 175 45.84 -32.15 -8.13
N SER A 176 46.75 -32.76 -7.38
CA SER A 176 48.16 -32.92 -7.76
C SER A 176 48.27 -33.88 -8.95
N SER A 177 48.94 -33.44 -10.01
CA SER A 177 49.25 -34.20 -11.22
C SER A 177 50.33 -35.24 -10.99
#